data_AF-A0A5N6MG14-F1
#
_entry.id   AF-A0A5N6MG14-F1
#
_cell.length_a   1.000
_cell.length_b   1.000
_cell.length_c   1.000
_cell.angle_alpha   90.00
_cell.angle_beta   90.00
_cell.angle_gamma   90.00
#
_symmetry.space_group_name_H-M   'P 1'
#
loop_
_entity.id
_entity.type
_entity.pdbx_description
1 polymer ?
#
loop_
_entity_poly.entity_id
_entity_poly.type
_entity_poly.pdbx_seq_one_letter_code
_entity_poly.pdbx_strand_id
1 'polypeptide(L)'
;MTLPRNPPNRSWTARCPESWKPSVPRAWRPRPWPQSAAGSPAPRAGPSWSTCPAPRAPSRTVLPCLNRSSATSAANWKENVNTSEVIRAAVSAEPLSSTEAERAAWSPDCGAVVLFSGIVRNHDDGKSVTALGYSAHPTAGAVLSEVAAGIAAKYDGVRIWVAHRTGDLQIGDAALVAAVASAHRGTAFAACTDLVDTVKANVPIWKEQGFTDGSTEWVGVSDRP
;
A
#
# COMPACT_ATOMS: atom_id res chain seq x y z
N MET A 1 26.99 -9.57 -14.33
CA MET A 1 26.76 -8.62 -13.22
C MET A 1 25.64 -9.16 -12.36
N THR A 2 26.01 -9.80 -11.25
CA THR A 2 25.08 -10.45 -10.33
C THR A 2 24.54 -9.38 -9.39
N LEU A 3 23.23 -9.12 -9.40
CA LEU A 3 22.60 -8.23 -8.43
C LEU A 3 22.94 -8.72 -7.01
N PRO A 4 23.32 -7.84 -6.07
CA PRO A 4 23.55 -8.25 -4.69
C PRO A 4 22.25 -8.83 -4.13
N ARG A 5 22.34 -10.00 -3.50
CA ARG A 5 21.23 -10.60 -2.75
C ARG A 5 20.79 -9.60 -1.69
N ASN A 6 19.50 -9.26 -1.69
CA ASN A 6 18.89 -8.42 -0.68
C ASN A 6 19.22 -9.02 0.71
N PRO A 7 19.86 -8.29 1.64
CA PRO A 7 20.16 -8.82 2.97
C PRO A 7 18.86 -9.25 3.68
N PRO A 8 18.91 -10.23 4.61
CA PRO A 8 17.75 -10.57 5.43
C PRO A 8 17.23 -9.31 6.13
N ASN A 9 15.91 -9.15 6.17
CA ASN A 9 15.14 -8.02 6.69
C ASN A 9 15.47 -7.73 8.18
N ARG A 10 16.61 -7.09 8.46
CA ARG A 10 17.15 -6.78 9.80
C ARG A 10 16.68 -5.41 10.32
N SER A 11 15.41 -5.05 10.16
CA SER A 11 14.91 -3.73 10.62
C SER A 11 14.00 -3.77 11.86
N TRP A 12 13.91 -4.87 12.61
CA TRP A 12 13.07 -5.00 13.81
C TRP A 12 13.95 -5.16 15.06
N THR A 13 14.47 -4.07 15.62
CA THR A 13 15.52 -4.13 16.68
C THR A 13 15.07 -3.67 18.07
N ALA A 14 13.88 -3.08 18.24
CA ALA A 14 13.35 -2.80 19.58
C ALA A 14 12.51 -3.98 20.09
N ARG A 15 12.74 -4.45 21.32
CA ARG A 15 11.93 -5.50 21.97
C ARG A 15 10.52 -4.99 22.25
N CYS A 16 9.49 -5.82 22.00
CA CYS A 16 8.17 -5.60 22.59
C CYS A 16 8.30 -5.77 24.12
N PRO A 17 8.06 -4.74 24.94
CA PRO A 17 8.20 -4.89 26.38
C PRO A 17 7.13 -5.87 26.93
N GLU A 18 7.45 -6.59 28.00
CA GLU A 18 6.55 -7.60 28.59
C GLU A 18 5.16 -7.05 28.93
N SER A 19 5.10 -5.79 29.39
CA SER A 19 3.85 -5.07 29.70
C SER A 19 2.95 -4.79 28.49
N TRP A 20 3.48 -4.96 27.27
CA TRP A 20 2.77 -4.79 26.00
C TRP A 20 2.51 -6.12 25.30
N LYS A 21 3.00 -7.23 25.86
CA LYS A 21 2.59 -8.56 25.44
C LYS A 21 1.19 -8.82 25.99
N PRO A 22 0.27 -9.40 25.19
CA PRO A 22 -1.04 -9.77 25.70
C PRO A 22 -0.91 -10.78 26.84
N SER A 23 -1.71 -10.63 27.89
CA SER A 23 -1.69 -11.47 29.10
C SER A 23 -2.19 -12.90 28.88
N VAL A 24 -2.75 -13.20 27.71
CA VAL A 24 -3.26 -14.52 27.31
C VAL A 24 -2.68 -14.84 25.92
N PRO A 25 -2.15 -16.05 25.67
CA PRO A 25 -1.75 -16.47 24.34
C PRO A 25 -2.92 -16.28 23.37
N ARG A 26 -2.70 -15.57 22.26
CA ARG A 26 -3.76 -15.37 21.26
C ARG A 26 -4.19 -16.72 20.70
N ALA A 27 -5.49 -17.00 20.80
CA ALA A 27 -6.08 -18.17 20.17
C ALA A 27 -6.20 -17.92 18.67
N TRP A 28 -5.19 -18.32 17.91
CA TRP A 28 -5.19 -18.27 16.45
C TRP A 28 -6.29 -19.17 15.90
N ARG A 29 -7.45 -18.60 15.53
CA ARG A 29 -8.47 -19.33 14.78
C ARG A 29 -8.30 -19.02 13.31
N PRO A 30 -7.88 -19.98 12.47
CA PRO A 30 -7.84 -19.75 11.03
C PRO A 30 -9.27 -19.40 10.58
N ARG A 31 -9.42 -18.30 9.84
CA ARG A 31 -10.64 -18.14 9.04
C ARG A 31 -10.62 -19.24 7.98
N PRO A 32 -11.69 -20.03 7.81
CA PRO A 32 -11.75 -20.92 6.67
C PRO A 32 -11.54 -20.09 5.42
N TRP A 33 -10.61 -20.54 4.57
CA TRP A 33 -10.45 -19.96 3.24
C TRP A 33 -11.84 -19.87 2.61
N PRO A 34 -12.21 -18.76 1.94
CA PRO A 34 -13.41 -18.78 1.13
C PRO A 34 -13.22 -19.93 0.15
N GLN A 35 -13.98 -21.01 0.35
CA GLN A 35 -14.08 -22.05 -0.65
C GLN A 35 -14.58 -21.29 -1.87
N SER A 36 -13.75 -21.24 -2.92
CA SER A 36 -14.23 -20.83 -4.23
C SER A 36 -15.54 -21.54 -4.43
N ALA A 37 -16.64 -20.80 -4.53
CA ALA A 37 -17.92 -21.39 -4.88
C ALA A 37 -17.71 -22.05 -6.24
N ALA A 38 -17.45 -23.36 -6.21
CA ALA A 38 -17.39 -24.21 -7.39
C ALA A 38 -18.82 -24.23 -7.95
N GLY A 39 -19.08 -23.30 -8.86
CA GLY A 39 -20.42 -23.05 -9.36
C GLY A 39 -20.48 -21.79 -10.21
N SER A 40 -19.50 -21.55 -11.08
CA SER A 40 -19.76 -20.71 -12.25
C SER A 40 -20.64 -21.54 -13.20
N PRO A 41 -21.89 -21.13 -13.49
CA PRO A 41 -22.61 -21.73 -14.59
C PRO A 41 -21.82 -21.45 -15.88
N ALA A 42 -21.68 -22.47 -16.71
CA ALA A 42 -21.09 -22.35 -18.04
C ALA A 42 -21.71 -21.14 -18.79
N PRO A 43 -20.91 -20.35 -19.53
CA PRO A 43 -21.46 -19.26 -20.32
C PRO A 43 -22.46 -19.85 -21.32
N ARG A 44 -23.74 -19.42 -21.22
CA ARG A 44 -24.72 -19.67 -22.28
C ARG A 44 -24.17 -19.08 -23.57
N ALA A 45 -24.14 -19.89 -24.63
CA ALA A 45 -23.83 -19.46 -25.98
C ALA A 45 -24.67 -18.23 -26.34
N GLY A 46 -24.01 -17.08 -26.53
CA GLY A 46 -24.64 -15.89 -27.09
C GLY A 46 -24.99 -16.12 -28.57
N PRO A 47 -26.03 -15.45 -29.09
CA PRO A 47 -26.44 -15.63 -30.47
C PRO A 47 -25.36 -15.14 -31.46
N SER A 48 -25.22 -15.94 -32.52
CA SER A 48 -24.43 -15.72 -33.73
C SER A 48 -24.39 -14.27 -34.21
N TRP A 49 -23.20 -13.74 -34.43
CA TRP A 49 -22.99 -12.46 -35.10
C TRP A 49 -23.24 -12.61 -36.60
N SER A 50 -24.51 -12.55 -36.98
CA SER A 50 -24.90 -12.43 -38.39
C SER A 50 -25.48 -11.03 -38.63
N THR A 51 -24.70 -10.23 -39.37
CA THR A 51 -25.07 -9.02 -40.13
C THR A 51 -25.64 -7.82 -39.36
N CYS A 52 -24.77 -6.85 -39.04
CA CYS A 52 -25.16 -5.45 -38.91
C CYS A 52 -25.14 -4.79 -40.30
N PRO A 53 -26.22 -4.12 -40.75
CA PRO A 53 -26.16 -3.28 -41.93
C PRO A 53 -25.41 -1.97 -41.61
N ALA A 54 -24.51 -1.57 -42.51
CA ALA A 54 -23.68 -0.38 -42.37
C ALA A 54 -24.54 0.91 -42.42
N PRO A 55 -24.33 1.89 -41.52
CA PRO A 55 -24.91 3.21 -41.68
C PRO A 55 -24.18 3.99 -42.79
N ARG A 56 -24.95 4.65 -43.66
CA ARG A 56 -24.45 5.55 -44.71
C ARG A 56 -23.70 6.73 -44.10
N ALA A 57 -22.52 7.02 -44.65
CA ALA A 57 -21.70 8.17 -44.29
C ALA A 57 -22.39 9.50 -44.69
N PRO A 58 -22.49 10.49 -43.80
CA PRO A 58 -22.78 11.86 -44.21
C PRO A 58 -21.53 12.56 -44.75
N SER A 59 -21.75 13.39 -45.77
CA SER A 59 -20.74 14.13 -46.53
C SER A 59 -19.84 15.01 -45.66
N ARG A 60 -18.57 15.01 -46.06
CA ARG A 60 -17.45 15.75 -45.50
C ARG A 60 -17.61 17.26 -45.73
N THR A 61 -18.17 17.97 -44.76
CA THR A 61 -18.09 19.44 -44.70
C THR A 61 -16.91 19.85 -43.83
N VAL A 62 -15.91 20.45 -44.46
CA VAL A 62 -14.74 21.04 -43.81
C VAL A 62 -15.20 22.34 -43.12
N LEU A 63 -15.21 22.36 -41.78
CA LEU A 63 -15.37 23.59 -41.02
C LEU A 63 -14.00 24.26 -40.83
N PRO A 64 -13.86 25.57 -41.07
CA PRO A 64 -12.61 26.27 -40.86
C PRO A 64 -12.26 26.33 -39.37
N CYS A 65 -10.97 26.19 -39.09
CA CYS A 65 -10.35 26.39 -37.79
C CYS A 65 -10.53 27.84 -37.32
N LEU A 66 -11.63 28.10 -36.63
CA LEU A 66 -11.82 29.34 -35.90
C LEU A 66 -10.96 29.31 -34.63
N ASN A 67 -9.79 29.92 -34.77
CA ASN A 67 -8.98 30.44 -33.69
C ASN A 67 -9.85 31.32 -32.79
N ARG A 68 -10.13 30.86 -31.57
CA ARG A 68 -10.65 31.71 -30.50
C ARG A 68 -9.63 31.73 -29.37
N SER A 69 -8.74 32.70 -29.46
CA SER A 69 -8.04 33.25 -28.31
C SER A 69 -9.07 33.76 -27.31
N SER A 70 -9.25 33.05 -26.20
CA SER A 70 -9.76 33.62 -24.95
C SER A 70 -8.62 33.55 -23.94
N ALA A 71 -7.75 34.55 -24.03
CA ALA A 71 -6.69 34.84 -23.08
C ALA A 71 -7.31 35.36 -21.77
N THR A 72 -7.75 34.44 -20.90
CA THR A 72 -7.94 34.73 -19.46
C THR A 72 -7.92 33.43 -18.65
N SER A 73 -6.75 32.77 -18.56
CA SER A 73 -6.38 31.84 -17.47
C SER A 73 -4.89 31.49 -17.45
N ALA A 74 -4.07 32.12 -18.31
CA ALA A 74 -2.63 31.84 -18.39
C ALA A 74 -1.80 32.50 -17.28
N ALA A 75 -2.44 33.17 -16.32
CA ALA A 75 -1.76 33.98 -15.31
C ALA A 75 -1.66 33.33 -13.91
N ASN A 76 -2.19 32.12 -13.70
CA ASN A 76 -2.14 31.47 -12.37
C ASN A 76 -1.52 30.06 -12.33
N TRP A 77 -1.00 29.54 -13.45
CA TRP A 77 -0.43 28.18 -13.48
C TRP A 77 0.99 28.09 -12.89
N LYS A 78 1.66 29.23 -12.68
CA LYS A 78 3.00 29.27 -12.08
C LYS A 78 3.00 29.21 -10.55
N GLU A 79 1.83 29.29 -9.90
CA GLU A 79 1.70 29.37 -8.44
C GLU A 79 1.12 28.12 -7.77
N ASN A 80 0.72 27.09 -8.53
CA ASN A 80 0.51 25.77 -7.95
C ASN A 80 1.88 25.11 -7.77
N VAL A 81 2.63 25.60 -6.78
CA VAL A 81 3.75 24.86 -6.20
C VAL A 81 3.16 23.51 -5.82
N ASN A 82 3.66 22.45 -6.46
CA ASN A 82 3.37 21.05 -6.13
C ASN A 82 3.77 20.84 -4.67
N THR A 83 2.89 21.22 -3.74
CA THR A 83 3.22 21.23 -2.32
C THR A 83 3.09 19.80 -1.84
N SER A 84 4.14 19.30 -1.20
CA SER A 84 4.12 17.97 -0.64
C SER A 84 3.11 17.88 0.50
N GLU A 85 2.29 16.82 0.49
CA GLU A 85 1.13 16.68 1.36
C GLU A 85 1.05 15.26 1.93
N VAL A 86 0.75 15.15 3.23
CA VAL A 86 0.41 13.86 3.86
C VAL A 86 -1.11 13.74 3.93
N ILE A 87 -1.68 12.93 3.05
CA ILE A 87 -3.12 12.67 2.96
C ILE A 87 -3.60 11.82 4.14
N ARG A 88 -2.78 10.84 4.53
CA ARG A 88 -3.06 9.97 5.68
C ARG A 88 -1.77 9.34 6.20
N ALA A 89 -1.65 9.30 7.52
CA ALA A 89 -0.68 8.49 8.24
C ALA A 89 -1.40 7.87 9.46
N ALA A 90 -1.64 6.57 9.46
CA ALA A 90 -2.46 5.94 10.50
C ALA A 90 -2.02 4.52 10.89
N VAL A 91 -2.24 4.17 12.15
CA VAL A 91 -2.14 2.80 12.65
C VAL A 91 -3.52 2.38 13.14
N SER A 92 -4.05 1.25 12.67
CA SER A 92 -5.41 0.79 13.00
C SER A 92 -5.56 -0.72 12.95
N ALA A 93 -6.54 -1.29 13.64
CA ALA A 93 -6.86 -2.71 13.52
C ALA A 93 -7.66 -3.08 12.24
N GLU A 94 -8.25 -2.07 11.60
CA GLU A 94 -9.12 -2.25 10.43
C GLU A 94 -8.34 -2.75 9.20
N PRO A 95 -8.99 -3.55 8.33
CA PRO A 95 -8.41 -3.98 7.06
C PRO A 95 -8.00 -2.79 6.19
N LEU A 96 -6.83 -2.89 5.56
CA LEU A 96 -6.31 -1.86 4.66
C LEU A 96 -6.73 -2.13 3.22
N SER A 97 -7.14 -1.08 2.50
CA SER A 97 -7.49 -1.13 1.08
C SER A 97 -6.44 -0.43 0.24
N SER A 98 -5.75 -1.17 -0.62
CA SER A 98 -4.75 -0.60 -1.52
C SER A 98 -5.38 0.32 -2.58
N THR A 99 -6.59 0.00 -3.02
CA THR A 99 -7.36 0.82 -3.97
C THR A 99 -7.81 2.13 -3.33
N GLU A 100 -8.16 2.14 -2.04
CA GLU A 100 -8.46 3.38 -1.32
C GLU A 100 -7.21 4.26 -1.24
N ALA A 101 -6.07 3.68 -0.87
CA ALA A 101 -4.79 4.38 -0.78
C ALA A 101 -4.38 5.01 -2.12
N GLU A 102 -4.46 4.25 -3.21
CA GLU A 102 -4.15 4.73 -4.56
C GLU A 102 -5.05 5.92 -4.96
N ARG A 103 -6.38 5.78 -4.77
CA ARG A 103 -7.33 6.83 -5.11
C ARG A 103 -7.16 8.09 -4.27
N ALA A 104 -6.85 7.93 -2.98
CA ALA A 104 -6.66 9.05 -2.07
C ALA A 104 -5.37 9.83 -2.36
N ALA A 105 -4.30 9.13 -2.75
CA ALA A 105 -3.02 9.76 -3.08
C ALA A 105 -3.07 10.53 -4.42
N TRP A 106 -3.87 10.06 -5.38
CA TRP A 106 -3.97 10.65 -6.72
C TRP A 106 -4.47 12.10 -6.72
N SER A 107 -3.99 12.89 -7.69
CA SER A 107 -4.42 14.25 -8.00
C SER A 107 -4.22 14.53 -9.50
N PRO A 108 -4.98 15.46 -10.12
CA PRO A 108 -4.78 15.86 -11.52
C PRO A 108 -3.36 16.30 -11.89
N ASP A 109 -2.60 16.84 -10.92
CA ASP A 109 -1.23 17.31 -11.12
C ASP A 109 -0.18 16.19 -11.02
N CYS A 110 -0.60 14.95 -10.70
CA CYS A 110 0.28 13.78 -10.56
C CYS A 110 0.28 12.92 -11.83
N GLY A 111 1.47 12.70 -12.40
CA GLY A 111 1.69 11.82 -13.55
C GLY A 111 1.99 10.37 -13.18
N ALA A 112 2.20 10.06 -11.88
CA ALA A 112 2.47 8.72 -11.40
C ALA A 112 1.94 8.53 -9.97
N VAL A 113 1.45 7.31 -9.68
CA VAL A 113 1.17 6.81 -8.33
C VAL A 113 1.92 5.51 -8.16
N VAL A 114 2.69 5.39 -7.09
CA VAL A 114 3.40 4.16 -6.71
C VAL A 114 2.80 3.61 -5.44
N LEU A 115 2.35 2.37 -5.51
CA LEU A 115 1.70 1.66 -4.43
C LEU A 115 2.60 0.52 -3.94
N PHE A 116 2.78 0.45 -2.63
CA PHE A 116 3.37 -0.68 -1.92
C PHE A 116 2.30 -1.32 -1.02
N SER A 117 2.25 -2.66 -1.04
CA SER A 117 1.41 -3.45 -0.15
C SER A 117 2.22 -4.60 0.45
N GLY A 118 2.48 -4.52 1.75
CA GLY A 118 3.13 -5.55 2.54
C GLY A 118 2.15 -6.65 2.90
N ILE A 119 2.08 -7.70 2.09
CA ILE A 119 1.15 -8.81 2.26
C ILE A 119 1.74 -9.91 3.16
N VAL A 120 0.92 -10.45 4.05
CA VAL A 120 1.27 -11.61 4.89
C VAL A 120 1.45 -12.85 4.01
N ARG A 121 2.64 -13.47 4.11
CA ARG A 121 3.01 -14.68 3.38
C ARG A 121 2.71 -15.93 4.21
N ASN A 122 2.57 -17.08 3.54
CA ASN A 122 2.33 -18.38 4.17
C ASN A 122 3.61 -19.06 4.72
N HIS A 123 4.77 -18.43 4.57
CA HIS A 123 6.04 -18.93 5.06
C HIS A 123 6.92 -17.79 5.56
N ASP A 124 7.72 -18.06 6.58
CA ASP A 124 8.80 -17.20 7.03
C ASP A 124 9.98 -18.08 7.48
N ASP A 125 11.19 -17.75 7.01
CA ASP A 125 12.44 -18.50 7.27
C ASP A 125 12.33 -20.04 7.15
N GLY A 126 11.55 -20.50 6.17
CA GLY A 126 11.38 -21.93 5.87
C GLY A 126 10.35 -22.66 6.74
N LYS A 127 9.67 -21.97 7.66
CA LYS A 127 8.57 -22.51 8.48
C LYS A 127 7.22 -22.06 7.92
N SER A 128 6.23 -22.96 8.00
CA SER A 128 4.83 -22.65 7.66
C SER A 128 4.20 -21.79 8.75
N VAL A 129 3.68 -20.62 8.36
CA VAL A 129 3.03 -19.66 9.27
C VAL A 129 1.53 -19.70 9.01
N THR A 130 0.72 -19.80 10.06
CA THR A 130 -0.75 -19.83 9.94
C THR A 130 -1.39 -18.46 10.09
N ALA A 131 -0.80 -17.59 10.91
CA ALA A 131 -1.27 -16.24 11.17
C ALA A 131 -0.14 -15.36 11.75
N LEU A 132 -0.31 -14.05 11.63
CA LEU A 132 0.59 -13.04 12.20
C LEU A 132 -0.20 -12.08 13.09
N GLY A 133 0.37 -11.73 14.24
CA GLY A 133 -0.14 -10.69 15.12
C GLY A 133 0.74 -9.47 15.04
N TYR A 134 0.14 -8.30 14.88
CA TYR A 134 0.87 -7.04 14.96
C TYR A 134 0.44 -6.27 16.20
N SER A 135 1.41 -5.93 17.05
CA SER A 135 1.21 -5.05 18.20
C SER A 135 1.94 -3.73 17.94
N ALA A 136 1.36 -2.62 18.39
CA ALA A 136 1.95 -1.30 18.20
C ALA A 136 2.09 -0.57 19.53
N HIS A 137 3.18 0.17 19.69
CA HIS A 137 3.31 1.12 20.79
C HIS A 137 2.28 2.25 20.64
N PRO A 138 1.79 2.89 21.71
CA PRO A 138 0.83 3.99 21.60
C PRO A 138 1.35 5.17 20.78
N THR A 139 2.67 5.37 20.76
CA THR A 139 3.30 6.43 19.96
C THR A 139 3.46 6.05 18.48
N ALA A 140 3.18 4.81 18.08
CA ALA A 140 3.42 4.35 16.71
C ALA A 140 2.69 5.21 15.66
N GLY A 141 1.45 5.63 15.94
CA GLY A 141 0.71 6.53 15.05
C GLY A 141 1.35 7.92 14.92
N ALA A 142 1.90 8.46 16.02
CA ALA A 142 2.61 9.74 16.00
C ALA A 142 3.93 9.62 15.22
N VAL A 143 4.73 8.58 15.49
CA VAL A 143 5.99 8.33 14.78
C VAL A 143 5.75 8.08 13.28
N LEU A 144 4.68 7.36 12.92
CA LEU A 144 4.30 7.15 11.51
C LEU A 144 3.96 8.48 10.82
N SER A 145 3.24 9.37 11.51
CA SER A 145 2.93 10.71 11.01
C SER A 145 4.18 11.56 10.83
N GLU A 146 5.11 11.52 11.79
CA GLU A 146 6.39 12.22 11.72
C GLU A 146 7.25 11.72 10.55
N VAL A 147 7.33 10.39 10.36
CA VAL A 147 8.03 9.79 9.22
C VAL A 147 7.40 10.25 7.90
N ALA A 148 6.08 10.18 7.76
CA ALA A 148 5.40 10.62 6.54
C ALA A 148 5.64 12.11 6.25
N ALA A 149 5.60 12.96 7.28
CA ALA A 149 5.92 14.38 7.16
C ALA A 149 7.38 14.63 6.76
N GLY A 150 8.32 13.86 7.32
CA GLY A 150 9.74 13.92 6.95
C GLY A 150 9.99 13.55 5.49
N ILE A 151 9.30 12.52 4.98
CA ILE A 151 9.38 12.15 3.55
C ILE A 151 8.74 13.25 2.70
N ALA A 152 7.58 13.78 3.07
CA ALA A 152 6.95 14.89 2.35
C ALA A 152 7.85 16.14 2.30
N ALA A 153 8.59 16.44 3.36
CA ALA A 153 9.55 17.54 3.39
C ALA A 153 10.81 17.27 2.53
N LYS A 154 11.20 16.01 2.37
CA LYS A 154 12.41 15.61 1.63
C LYS A 154 12.19 15.57 0.11
N TYR A 155 11.00 15.19 -0.34
CA TYR A 155 10.67 15.09 -1.76
C TYR A 155 9.63 16.15 -2.11
N ASP A 156 9.93 17.01 -3.10
CA ASP A 156 9.00 18.04 -3.56
C ASP A 156 7.88 17.44 -4.41
N GLY A 157 6.66 17.94 -4.26
CA GLY A 157 5.51 17.50 -5.05
C GLY A 157 5.09 16.06 -4.85
N VAL A 158 5.14 15.56 -3.61
CA VAL A 158 4.65 14.22 -3.28
C VAL A 158 3.37 14.26 -2.45
N ARG A 159 2.42 13.38 -2.77
CA ARG A 159 1.22 13.14 -1.95
C ARG A 159 1.33 11.76 -1.34
N ILE A 160 1.30 11.68 -0.01
CA ILE A 160 1.59 10.45 0.73
C ILE A 160 0.34 9.95 1.46
N TRP A 161 0.02 8.69 1.25
CA TRP A 161 -0.92 7.93 2.06
C TRP A 161 -0.17 6.73 2.64
N VAL A 162 -0.21 6.53 3.95
CA VAL A 162 0.39 5.36 4.60
C VAL A 162 -0.45 4.89 5.77
N ALA A 163 -0.66 3.58 5.86
CA ALA A 163 -1.30 2.99 7.01
C ALA A 163 -0.71 1.62 7.36
N HIS A 164 -0.61 1.34 8.65
CA HIS A 164 -0.20 0.03 9.16
C HIS A 164 -1.33 -0.62 9.95
N ARG A 165 -1.59 -1.89 9.67
CA ARG A 165 -2.60 -2.69 10.36
C ARG A 165 -2.02 -3.34 11.61
N THR A 166 -2.77 -3.32 12.71
CA THR A 166 -2.47 -4.03 13.95
C THR A 166 -3.51 -5.12 14.22
N GLY A 167 -3.27 -5.96 15.22
CA GLY A 167 -4.12 -7.10 15.54
C GLY A 167 -3.77 -8.34 14.72
N ASP A 168 -4.75 -9.23 14.57
CA ASP A 168 -4.54 -10.54 13.96
C ASP A 168 -4.78 -10.47 12.45
N LEU A 169 -3.75 -10.85 11.69
CA LEU A 169 -3.75 -10.89 10.24
C LEU A 169 -3.61 -12.32 9.76
N GLN A 170 -4.33 -12.64 8.70
CA GLN A 170 -4.27 -13.92 8.01
C GLN A 170 -3.33 -13.84 6.81
N ILE A 171 -2.96 -15.00 6.28
CA ILE A 171 -2.24 -15.09 4.99
C ILE A 171 -3.05 -14.34 3.91
N GLY A 172 -2.37 -13.47 3.15
CA GLY A 172 -3.00 -12.65 2.12
C GLY A 172 -3.48 -11.27 2.61
N ASP A 173 -3.55 -11.03 3.91
CA ASP A 173 -3.89 -9.71 4.44
C ASP A 173 -2.76 -8.71 4.23
N ALA A 174 -3.12 -7.43 4.01
CA ALA A 174 -2.17 -6.33 3.97
C ALA A 174 -1.85 -5.83 5.39
N ALA A 175 -0.57 -5.88 5.76
CA ALA A 175 -0.05 -5.37 7.03
C ALA A 175 0.36 -3.89 6.94
N LEU A 176 0.93 -3.49 5.81
CA LEU A 176 1.35 -2.11 5.55
C LEU A 176 0.95 -1.74 4.13
N VAL A 177 0.26 -0.62 3.96
CA VAL A 177 -0.04 -0.06 2.65
C VAL A 177 0.52 1.35 2.60
N ALA A 178 1.26 1.66 1.53
CA ALA A 178 1.79 2.98 1.27
C ALA A 178 1.54 3.34 -0.20
N ALA A 179 1.00 4.53 -0.45
CA ALA A 179 0.82 5.08 -1.78
C ALA A 179 1.45 6.47 -1.85
N VAL A 180 2.27 6.70 -2.87
CA VAL A 180 2.91 7.99 -3.12
C VAL A 180 2.61 8.43 -4.54
N ALA A 181 1.97 9.59 -4.70
CA ALA A 181 1.74 10.23 -5.98
C ALA A 181 2.73 11.37 -6.22
N SER A 182 3.14 11.57 -7.47
CA SER A 182 3.99 12.69 -7.89
C SER A 182 3.81 12.99 -9.38
N ALA A 183 4.25 14.17 -9.83
CA ALA A 183 4.29 14.55 -11.24
C ALA A 183 5.13 13.58 -12.10
N HIS A 184 6.20 13.02 -11.52
CA HIS A 184 7.14 12.15 -12.23
C HIS A 184 7.37 10.82 -11.51
N ARG A 185 7.39 9.73 -12.28
CA ARG A 185 7.57 8.36 -11.75
C ARG A 185 8.84 8.20 -10.91
N GLY A 186 9.93 8.87 -11.28
CA GLY A 186 11.22 8.75 -10.58
C GLY A 186 11.11 9.18 -9.12
N THR A 187 10.48 10.34 -8.88
CA THR A 187 10.19 10.86 -7.54
C THR A 187 9.24 9.93 -6.79
N ALA A 188 8.15 9.48 -7.43
CA ALA A 188 7.18 8.60 -6.79
C ALA A 188 7.80 7.27 -6.32
N PHE A 189 8.65 6.64 -7.13
CA PHE A 189 9.36 5.41 -6.74
C PHE A 189 10.33 5.67 -5.60
N ALA A 190 11.19 6.69 -5.73
CA ALA A 190 12.18 7.00 -4.71
C ALA A 190 11.55 7.31 -3.34
N ALA A 191 10.52 8.15 -3.33
CA ALA A 191 9.80 8.51 -2.12
C ALA A 191 9.03 7.33 -1.50
N CYS A 192 8.41 6.47 -2.31
CA CYS A 192 7.69 5.29 -1.80
C CYS A 192 8.65 4.26 -1.17
N THR A 193 9.80 3.99 -1.81
CA THR A 193 10.83 3.11 -1.24
C THR A 193 11.35 3.66 0.09
N ASP A 194 11.74 4.93 0.10
CA ASP A 194 12.27 5.59 1.30
C ASP A 194 11.25 5.62 2.45
N LEU A 195 9.97 5.89 2.13
CA LEU A 195 8.88 5.85 3.10
C LEU A 195 8.74 4.47 3.74
N VAL A 196 8.67 3.40 2.95
CA VAL A 196 8.48 2.04 3.47
C VAL A 196 9.67 1.61 4.32
N ASP A 197 10.89 1.90 3.87
CA ASP A 197 12.10 1.55 4.61
C ASP A 197 12.20 2.33 5.92
N THR A 198 11.89 3.64 5.90
CA THR A 198 11.89 4.50 7.09
C THR A 198 10.81 4.10 8.08
N VAL A 199 9.61 3.74 7.61
CA VAL A 199 8.53 3.21 8.46
C VAL A 199 8.98 1.93 9.16
N LYS A 200 9.53 0.99 8.41
CA LYS A 200 9.99 -0.30 8.95
C LYS A 200 11.19 -0.18 9.89
N ALA A 201 11.95 0.91 9.82
CA ALA A 201 13.09 1.15 10.70
C ALA A 201 12.69 1.86 12.01
N ASN A 202 11.73 2.80 11.94
CA ASN A 202 11.49 3.74 13.03
C ASN A 202 10.16 3.54 13.75
N VAL A 203 9.12 3.01 13.08
CA VAL A 203 7.79 2.91 13.69
C VAL A 203 7.77 1.71 14.65
N PRO A 204 7.47 1.92 15.95
CA PRO A 204 7.51 0.88 16.97
C PRO A 204 6.30 -0.08 16.87
N ILE A 205 6.37 -0.97 15.89
CA ILE A 205 5.41 -2.05 15.65
C ILE A 205 6.16 -3.38 15.70
N TRP A 206 5.52 -4.40 16.27
CA TRP A 206 6.09 -5.73 16.48
C TRP A 206 5.24 -6.80 15.84
N LYS A 207 5.90 -7.81 15.27
CA LYS A 207 5.29 -8.97 14.64
C LYS A 207 5.46 -10.20 15.54
N GLU A 208 4.34 -10.76 15.95
CA GLU A 208 4.20 -12.06 16.61
C GLU A 208 3.79 -13.09 15.54
N GLN A 209 4.46 -14.23 15.47
CA GLN A 209 4.13 -15.30 14.52
C GLN A 209 3.55 -16.50 15.26
N GLY A 210 2.40 -16.99 14.80
CA GLY A 210 1.88 -18.30 15.19
C GLY A 210 2.30 -19.37 14.19
N PHE A 211 2.86 -20.47 14.67
CA PHE A 211 3.25 -21.62 13.85
C PHE A 211 2.20 -22.75 13.91
N THR A 212 2.27 -23.66 12.92
CA THR A 212 1.37 -24.81 12.79
C THR A 212 1.47 -25.83 13.94
N ASP A 213 2.56 -25.81 14.70
CA ASP A 213 2.80 -26.69 15.85
C ASP A 213 2.24 -26.11 17.17
N GLY A 214 1.60 -24.93 17.12
CA GLY A 214 1.08 -24.24 18.29
C GLY A 214 2.11 -23.36 19.02
N SER A 215 3.36 -23.31 18.55
CA SER A 215 4.37 -22.40 19.09
C SER A 215 4.20 -20.97 18.56
N THR A 216 4.64 -20.00 19.37
CA THR A 216 4.57 -18.57 19.05
C THR A 216 5.97 -17.97 19.12
N GLU A 217 6.41 -17.28 18.07
CA GLU A 217 7.72 -16.61 18.02
C GLU A 217 7.54 -15.11 17.77
N TRP A 218 8.19 -14.31 18.60
CA TRP A 218 8.27 -12.86 18.42
C TRP A 218 9.50 -12.53 17.60
N VAL A 219 9.33 -11.88 16.45
CA VAL A 219 10.46 -11.48 15.62
C VAL A 219 11.13 -10.25 16.23
N GLY A 220 12.45 -10.31 16.41
CA GLY A 220 13.26 -9.27 17.05
C GLY A 220 14.20 -9.77 18.17
N VAL A 221 14.27 -11.08 18.40
CA VAL A 221 15.16 -11.68 19.41
C VAL A 221 16.55 -11.91 18.82
N SER A 222 17.46 -10.98 19.08
CA SER A 222 18.90 -11.27 19.05
C SER A 222 19.39 -11.37 20.49
N ASP A 223 19.54 -12.59 20.99
CA ASP A 223 20.34 -12.84 22.18
C ASP A 223 21.80 -12.66 21.80
N ARG A 224 22.36 -11.49 22.11
CA ARG A 224 23.81 -11.37 22.26
C ARG A 224 24.07 -10.83 23.66
N PRO A 225 24.95 -11.50 24.44
CA PRO A 225 25.33 -11.01 25.77
C PRO A 225 25.94 -9.60 25.71
#